data_AF-A0A4R3YG72-F1
#
_entry.id   AF-A0A4R3YG72-F1
#
_cell.length_a   1.000
_cell.length_b   1.000
_cell.length_c   1.000
_cell.angle_alpha   90.00
_cell.angle_beta   90.00
_cell.angle_gamma   90.00
#
_symmetry.space_group_name_H-M   'P 1'
#
loop_
_entity.id
_entity.type
_entity.pdbx_description
1 polymer ?
#
loop_
_entity_poly.entity_id
_entity_poly.type
_entity_poly.pdbx_seq_one_letter_code
_entity_poly.pdbx_strand_id
1 'polypeptide(L)'
;MANVIHERDRYIIFGVSDDLEIVGLSKDNKRYTQADIIDCLRNLHFAENKIPVIQLSYLSEGGKELATLCISNVSDKPYYLTQDYQCGKKTIRAGVIYSRTGDSNTPVNRCAPPGDVVAMWRERFGLDLPPLERFLPILEDAVNWEYDGVNKGYYKPDPAYSIETESIKEGGTGNYWWQNIEYQKPVRDEYKLKYNNQILITVPVISFRDEGLTFPLPDIDTLSYPKSGKKYETDFYADIFSFMKGTLSYSLFYHIRGLHTMPGHDIDLKMPLHTQTKPPIIKLPFLIFNTKQEKVKILKTMIQDLPVFDKTCGSQYDPNHDDVQKRMEVDKKFSWWAFNNFFI
;
A
#
# COMPACT_ATOMS: atom_id res chain seq x y z
N MET A 1 9.52 7.65 23.11
CA MET A 1 8.13 7.50 22.64
C MET A 1 8.03 6.80 21.29
N ALA A 2 8.97 6.99 20.36
CA ALA A 2 9.02 6.17 19.14
C ALA A 2 9.39 4.69 19.41
N ASN A 3 10.27 4.45 20.40
CA ASN A 3 10.59 3.11 20.91
C ASN A 3 9.61 2.67 21.99
N VAL A 4 8.45 2.14 21.60
CA VAL A 4 7.45 1.57 22.50
C VAL A 4 6.82 0.36 21.83
N ILE A 5 6.58 -0.71 22.59
CA ILE A 5 5.82 -1.89 22.12
C ILE A 5 4.33 -1.57 22.23
N HIS A 6 3.77 -0.91 21.21
CA HIS A 6 2.35 -0.57 21.16
C HIS A 6 1.88 -0.21 19.74
N GLU A 7 0.74 -0.78 19.34
CA GLU A 7 0.17 -0.72 17.98
C GLU A 7 -0.63 0.55 17.62
N ARG A 8 -0.29 1.72 18.15
CA ARG A 8 -1.01 2.98 17.81
C ARG A 8 -0.09 4.16 17.85
N ASP A 9 -0.48 5.22 17.16
CA ASP A 9 0.18 6.52 17.19
C ASP A 9 0.22 7.10 18.61
N ARG A 10 1.32 7.82 18.88
CA ARG A 10 1.66 8.43 20.17
C ARG A 10 1.57 9.93 20.04
N TYR A 11 1.25 10.60 21.13
CA TYR A 11 1.05 12.05 21.11
C TYR A 11 1.85 12.70 22.23
N ILE A 12 2.52 13.79 21.89
CA ILE A 12 2.97 14.79 22.85
C ILE A 12 2.04 15.99 22.70
N ILE A 13 1.42 16.43 23.79
CA ILE A 13 0.55 17.59 23.79
C ILE A 13 1.25 18.69 24.58
N PHE A 14 1.45 19.83 23.92
CA PHE A 14 2.05 21.03 24.52
C PHE A 14 0.96 22.05 24.83
N GLY A 15 1.11 22.75 25.95
CA GLY A 15 0.11 23.70 26.46
C GLY A 15 -0.91 23.07 27.42
N VAL A 16 -0.58 21.90 27.99
CA VAL A 16 -1.33 21.23 29.04
C VAL A 16 -0.42 21.10 30.27
N SER A 17 -0.95 21.36 31.47
CA SER A 17 -0.21 21.20 32.73
C SER A 17 -0.14 19.73 33.18
N ASP A 18 0.70 19.44 34.18
CA ASP A 18 0.79 18.11 34.78
C ASP A 18 -0.54 17.68 35.46
N ASP A 19 -1.37 18.64 35.87
CA ASP A 19 -2.73 18.44 36.41
C ASP A 19 -3.80 18.24 35.31
N LEU A 20 -3.37 18.06 34.05
CA LEU A 20 -4.21 17.89 32.86
C LEU A 20 -5.09 19.10 32.53
N GLU A 21 -4.69 20.30 32.96
CA GLU A 21 -5.40 21.54 32.63
C GLU A 21 -4.85 22.18 31.36
N ILE A 22 -5.74 22.67 30.49
CA ILE A 22 -5.35 23.44 29.30
C ILE A 22 -4.87 24.81 29.75
N VAL A 23 -3.55 25.04 29.69
CA VAL A 23 -2.91 26.33 30.02
C VAL A 23 -2.61 27.15 28.77
N GLY A 24 -2.50 26.50 27.62
CA GLY A 24 -2.15 27.10 26.34
C GLY A 24 -0.64 27.29 26.16
N LEU A 25 -0.23 27.51 24.90
CA LEU A 25 1.14 27.88 24.57
C LEU A 25 1.40 29.36 24.90
N SER A 26 2.60 29.66 25.43
CA SER A 26 3.03 31.05 25.61
C SER A 26 3.22 31.73 24.26
N LYS A 27 2.69 32.95 24.12
CA LYS A 27 2.82 33.79 22.91
C LYS A 27 4.26 34.23 22.65
N ASP A 28 5.11 34.22 23.68
CA ASP A 28 6.51 34.62 23.59
C ASP A 28 7.43 33.50 23.09
N ASN A 29 6.93 32.26 23.04
CA ASN A 29 7.71 31.11 22.57
C ASN A 29 7.75 31.05 21.05
N LYS A 30 8.89 30.58 20.49
CA LYS A 30 8.99 30.26 19.06
C LYS A 30 7.90 29.25 18.68
N ARG A 31 7.11 29.59 17.66
CA ARG A 31 6.23 28.63 16.98
C ARG A 31 7.08 27.74 16.07
N TYR A 32 7.12 26.45 16.35
CA TYR A 32 7.85 25.49 15.53
C TYR A 32 7.01 25.04 14.34
N THR A 33 7.66 24.84 13.21
CA THR A 33 7.08 24.17 12.04
C THR A 33 7.43 22.69 12.06
N GLN A 34 6.74 21.90 11.23
CA GLN A 34 7.11 20.49 11.03
C GLN A 34 8.55 20.34 10.52
N ALA A 35 9.00 21.25 9.63
CA ALA A 35 10.36 21.25 9.10
C ALA A 35 11.40 21.49 10.20
N ASP A 36 11.17 22.45 11.11
CA ASP A 36 12.08 22.70 12.23
C ASP A 36 12.34 21.43 13.07
N ILE A 37 11.30 20.64 13.35
CA ILE A 37 11.43 19.42 14.15
C ILE A 37 12.12 18.31 13.36
N ILE A 38 11.78 18.14 12.07
CA ILE A 38 12.42 17.15 11.20
C ILE A 38 13.91 17.45 11.05
N ASP A 39 14.29 18.70 10.84
CA ASP A 39 15.68 19.11 10.70
C ASP A 39 16.44 18.90 12.01
N CYS A 40 15.82 19.19 13.16
CA CYS A 40 16.38 18.85 14.46
C CYS A 40 16.65 17.34 14.58
N LEU A 41 15.68 16.49 14.26
CA LEU A 41 15.82 15.03 14.35
C LEU A 41 16.90 14.48 13.41
N ARG A 42 17.00 15.00 12.17
CA ARG A 42 18.04 14.61 11.21
C ARG A 42 19.44 14.87 11.74
N ASN A 43 19.63 15.99 12.45
CA ASN A 43 20.92 16.37 13.04
C ASN A 43 21.33 15.51 14.26
N LEU A 44 20.45 14.62 14.75
CA LEU A 44 20.77 13.72 15.87
C LEU A 44 21.50 12.43 15.45
N HIS A 45 21.75 12.22 14.15
CA HIS A 45 22.49 11.05 13.64
C HIS A 45 21.85 9.70 14.02
N PHE A 46 20.55 9.56 13.78
CA PHE A 46 19.88 8.27 13.93
C PHE A 46 20.50 7.20 13.02
N ALA A 47 20.51 5.96 13.50
CA ALA A 47 20.97 4.81 12.73
C ALA A 47 20.22 4.70 11.39
N GLU A 48 20.96 4.35 10.34
CA GLU A 48 20.46 4.24 8.96
C GLU A 48 19.77 5.51 8.43
N ASN A 49 20.04 6.67 9.05
CA ASN A 49 19.33 7.93 8.79
C ASN A 49 17.80 7.82 8.97
N LYS A 50 17.32 6.83 9.74
CA LYS A 50 15.90 6.62 10.02
C LYS A 50 15.47 7.41 11.26
N ILE A 51 14.76 8.51 11.04
CA ILE A 51 14.16 9.30 12.11
C ILE A 51 12.71 8.84 12.39
N PRO A 52 12.18 9.07 13.60
CA PRO A 52 10.75 8.85 13.86
C PRO A 52 9.86 9.66 12.91
N VAL A 53 8.81 9.02 12.39
CA VAL A 53 7.78 9.69 11.58
C VAL A 53 6.89 10.51 12.51
N ILE A 54 6.76 11.80 12.22
CA ILE A 54 6.03 12.74 13.07
C ILE A 54 5.07 13.61 12.26
N GLN A 55 4.02 14.09 12.93
CA GLN A 55 3.13 15.13 12.41
C GLN A 55 2.85 16.17 13.50
N LEU A 56 3.17 17.42 13.22
CA LEU A 56 2.87 18.55 14.11
C LEU A 56 1.55 19.19 13.70
N SER A 57 0.66 19.43 14.66
CA SER A 57 -0.62 20.10 14.42
C SER A 57 -0.93 21.07 15.54
N TYR A 58 -1.53 22.21 15.19
CA TYR A 58 -1.98 23.23 16.13
C TYR A 58 -3.50 23.25 16.17
N LEU A 59 -4.05 23.39 17.37
CA LEU A 59 -5.49 23.48 17.60
C LEU A 59 -5.77 24.54 18.67
N SER A 60 -6.97 25.11 18.64
CA SER A 60 -7.41 26.13 19.59
C SER A 60 -8.63 25.62 20.32
N GLU A 61 -8.55 25.57 21.65
CA GLU A 61 -9.62 25.10 22.53
C GLU A 61 -9.83 26.15 23.63
N GLY A 62 -11.06 26.66 23.78
CA GLY A 62 -11.36 27.70 24.78
C GLY A 62 -10.52 28.98 24.64
N GLY A 63 -10.08 29.32 23.41
CA GLY A 63 -9.22 30.48 23.14
C GLY A 63 -7.74 30.28 23.53
N LYS A 64 -7.37 29.08 24.00
CA LYS A 64 -5.99 28.69 24.30
C LYS A 64 -5.46 27.82 23.17
N GLU A 65 -4.28 28.17 22.66
CA GLU A 65 -3.63 27.40 21.61
C GLU A 65 -2.88 26.21 22.20
N LEU A 66 -2.99 25.06 21.54
CA LEU A 66 -2.31 23.81 21.84
C LEU A 66 -1.50 23.36 20.63
N ALA A 67 -0.38 22.68 20.88
CA ALA A 67 0.34 21.95 19.84
C ALA A 67 0.31 20.45 20.16
N THR A 68 0.09 19.65 19.12
CA THR A 68 0.11 18.19 19.19
C THR A 68 1.19 17.68 18.27
N LEU A 69 2.13 16.90 18.81
CA LEU A 69 3.11 16.16 18.03
C LEU A 69 2.70 14.69 18.03
N CYS A 70 2.11 14.27 16.92
CA CYS A 70 1.87 12.87 16.64
C CYS A 70 3.20 12.20 16.27
N ILE A 71 3.48 11.03 16.84
CA ILE A 71 4.57 10.14 16.48
C ILE A 71 3.91 8.86 15.97
N SER A 72 4.07 8.58 14.68
CA SER A 72 3.39 7.47 14.04
C SER A 72 3.94 6.13 14.52
N ASN A 73 3.07 5.13 14.68
CA ASN A 73 3.51 3.75 14.89
C ASN A 73 3.96 3.16 13.55
N VAL A 74 5.28 2.99 13.42
CA VAL A 74 5.91 2.36 12.25
C VAL A 74 6.89 1.30 12.71
N SER A 75 7.10 0.28 11.88
CA SER A 75 7.98 -0.85 12.17
C SER A 75 9.48 -0.50 12.10
N ASP A 76 9.88 0.76 11.98
CA ASP A 76 11.29 1.15 11.91
C ASP A 76 12.02 1.11 13.27
N LYS A 77 11.31 0.89 14.37
CA LYS A 77 11.90 0.75 15.71
C LYS A 77 12.75 -0.53 15.80
N PRO A 78 13.88 -0.55 16.53
CA PRO A 78 14.30 0.48 17.46
C PRO A 78 15.06 1.63 16.79
N TYR A 79 14.76 2.84 17.25
CA TYR A 79 15.51 4.05 16.98
C TYR A 79 16.63 4.22 18.00
N TYR A 80 17.84 4.46 17.53
CA TYR A 80 18.99 4.79 18.37
C TYR A 80 19.94 5.72 17.61
N LEU A 81 20.76 6.45 18.36
CA LEU A 81 21.74 7.37 17.78
C LEU A 81 23.02 6.62 17.46
N THR A 82 23.72 7.05 16.40
CA THR A 82 25.05 6.56 16.03
C THR A 82 26.18 7.38 16.67
N GLN A 83 25.83 8.53 17.25
CA GLN A 83 26.75 9.41 17.97
C GLN A 83 26.13 9.85 19.29
N ASP A 84 26.97 10.09 20.29
CA ASP A 84 26.52 10.65 21.57
C ASP A 84 25.94 12.04 21.34
N TYR A 85 24.78 12.31 21.94
CA TYR A 85 24.15 13.62 21.91
C TYR A 85 24.14 14.25 23.30
N GLN A 86 24.82 15.40 23.44
CA GLN A 86 24.86 16.18 24.67
C GLN A 86 23.69 17.16 24.74
N CYS A 87 22.88 17.05 25.78
CA CYS A 87 21.79 17.99 26.08
C CYS A 87 21.95 18.50 27.51
N GLY A 88 22.60 19.66 27.65
CA GLY A 88 22.96 20.21 28.95
C GLY A 88 23.88 19.27 29.74
N LYS A 89 23.41 18.79 30.90
CA LYS A 89 24.16 17.83 31.75
C LYS A 89 23.90 16.36 31.42
N LYS A 90 23.03 16.07 30.45
CA LYS A 90 22.63 14.71 30.09
C LYS A 90 23.25 14.33 28.75
N THR A 91 23.74 13.11 28.65
CA THR A 91 24.25 12.54 27.40
C THR A 91 23.36 11.40 26.97
N ILE A 92 22.74 11.50 25.80
CA ILE A 92 22.08 10.37 25.14
C ILE A 92 23.18 9.57 24.45
N ARG A 93 23.35 8.31 24.84
CA ARG A 93 24.47 7.48 24.39
C ARG A 93 24.19 6.85 23.02
N ALA A 94 25.21 6.83 22.17
CA ALA A 94 25.19 6.09 20.91
C ALA A 94 24.94 4.60 21.16
N GLY A 95 24.15 3.96 20.28
CA GLY A 95 23.84 2.54 20.34
C GLY A 95 22.86 2.11 21.45
N VAL A 96 22.46 3.03 22.33
CA VAL A 96 21.52 2.70 23.43
C VAL A 96 20.08 2.93 22.99
N ILE A 97 19.26 1.90 23.19
CA ILE A 97 17.82 1.95 22.91
C ILE A 97 17.11 2.39 24.18
N TYR A 98 16.44 3.53 24.12
CA TYR A 98 15.62 4.05 25.21
C TYR A 98 14.15 3.81 24.90
N SER A 99 13.42 3.17 25.81
CA SER A 99 11.96 2.97 25.72
C SER A 99 11.22 3.72 26.83
N ARG A 100 9.89 3.84 26.67
CA ARG A 100 8.97 4.33 27.70
C ARG A 100 7.92 3.25 27.99
N THR A 101 7.71 2.93 29.26
CA THR A 101 6.71 1.95 29.72
C THR A 101 5.83 2.61 30.77
N GLY A 102 4.55 2.79 30.45
CA GLY A 102 3.65 3.64 31.25
C GLY A 102 4.21 5.06 31.39
N ASP A 103 4.34 5.55 32.62
CA ASP A 103 4.88 6.88 32.90
C ASP A 103 6.41 6.94 33.04
N SER A 104 7.07 5.79 33.01
CA SER A 104 8.52 5.68 33.24
C SER A 104 9.32 5.65 31.95
N ASN A 105 10.39 6.46 31.89
CA ASN A 105 11.39 6.40 30.82
C ASN A 105 12.56 5.52 31.25
N THR A 106 13.20 4.86 30.27
CA THR A 106 14.51 4.22 30.49
C THR A 106 15.50 5.26 31.04
N PRO A 107 16.12 5.03 32.21
CA PRO A 107 17.13 5.94 32.74
C PRO A 107 18.28 6.18 31.76
N VAL A 108 18.84 7.39 31.74
CA VAL A 108 19.88 7.78 30.76
C VAL A 108 21.12 6.87 30.78
N ASN A 109 21.40 6.24 31.92
CA ASN A 109 22.50 5.30 32.14
C ASN A 109 22.10 3.82 31.96
N ARG A 110 20.94 3.53 31.37
CA ARG A 110 20.44 2.18 31.12
C ARG A 110 19.95 2.04 29.67
N CYS A 111 19.71 0.79 29.28
CA CYS A 111 19.03 0.43 28.05
C CYS A 111 17.61 -0.06 28.36
N ALA A 112 16.73 -0.05 27.35
CA ALA A 112 15.44 -0.69 27.40
C ALA A 112 15.59 -2.18 27.81
N PRO A 113 14.57 -2.77 28.46
CA PRO A 113 14.58 -4.19 28.79
C PRO A 113 14.92 -5.04 27.55
N PRO A 114 15.77 -6.08 27.67
CA PRO A 114 16.14 -6.91 26.52
C PRO A 114 14.95 -7.52 25.76
N GLY A 115 13.87 -7.87 26.47
CA GLY A 115 12.63 -8.35 25.85
C GLY A 115 11.99 -7.31 24.92
N ASP A 116 11.94 -6.04 25.34
CA ASP A 116 11.43 -4.95 24.51
C ASP A 116 12.33 -4.72 23.30
N VAL A 117 13.66 -4.77 23.49
CA VAL A 117 14.62 -4.62 22.39
C VAL A 117 14.44 -5.73 21.36
N VAL A 118 14.29 -6.98 21.80
CA VAL A 118 14.01 -8.13 20.92
C VAL A 118 12.68 -7.93 20.20
N ALA A 119 11.62 -7.50 20.89
CA ALA A 119 10.32 -7.26 20.28
C ALA A 119 10.38 -6.18 19.18
N MET A 120 11.08 -5.06 19.42
CA MET A 120 11.26 -4.02 18.39
C MET A 120 11.99 -4.55 17.16
N TRP A 121 13.07 -5.32 17.34
CA TRP A 121 13.79 -5.91 16.20
C TRP A 121 12.95 -6.94 15.46
N ARG A 122 12.14 -7.74 16.16
CA ARG A 122 11.22 -8.67 15.51
C ARG A 122 10.22 -7.94 14.64
N GLU A 123 9.61 -6.88 15.14
CA GLU A 123 8.69 -6.04 14.36
C GLU A 123 9.37 -5.42 13.14
N ARG A 124 10.59 -4.90 13.31
CA ARG A 124 11.34 -4.30 12.21
C ARG A 124 11.66 -5.22 11.07
N PHE A 125 11.94 -6.47 11.40
CA PHE A 125 12.21 -7.51 10.42
C PHE A 125 10.94 -8.28 10.02
N GLY A 126 9.77 -7.88 10.53
CA GLY A 126 8.50 -8.57 10.32
C GLY A 126 8.47 -10.01 10.84
N LEU A 127 9.33 -10.37 11.79
CA LEU A 127 9.46 -11.71 12.39
C LEU A 127 8.40 -12.01 13.46
N ASP A 128 7.58 -11.03 13.78
CA ASP A 128 6.37 -11.11 14.57
C ASP A 128 5.11 -11.32 13.70
N LEU A 129 5.21 -11.09 12.39
CA LEU A 129 4.10 -11.30 11.45
C LEU A 129 3.91 -12.79 11.10
N PRO A 130 2.65 -13.22 10.84
CA PRO A 130 2.38 -14.51 10.24
C PRO A 130 3.09 -14.68 8.88
N PRO A 131 3.46 -15.91 8.49
CA PRO A 131 4.16 -16.16 7.22
C PRO A 131 3.45 -15.56 5.98
N LEU A 132 2.12 -15.60 5.94
CA LEU A 132 1.37 -15.02 4.82
C LEU A 132 1.55 -13.50 4.71
N GLU A 133 1.64 -12.78 5.84
CA GLU A 133 1.82 -11.33 5.86
C GLU A 133 3.25 -10.94 5.49
N ARG A 134 4.24 -11.78 5.85
CA ARG A 134 5.64 -11.59 5.44
C ARG A 134 5.83 -11.66 3.92
N PHE A 135 4.93 -12.30 3.17
CA PHE A 135 5.01 -12.33 1.71
C PHE A 135 4.93 -10.94 1.07
N LEU A 136 4.24 -9.97 1.68
CA LEU A 136 4.08 -8.63 1.09
C LEU A 136 5.44 -7.97 0.79
N PRO A 137 6.30 -7.69 1.80
CA PRO A 137 7.60 -7.10 1.54
C PRO A 137 8.56 -8.05 0.80
N ILE A 138 8.42 -9.38 0.98
CA ILE A 138 9.26 -10.36 0.29
C ILE A 138 9.01 -10.36 -1.23
N LEU A 139 7.75 -10.26 -1.66
CA LEU A 139 7.38 -10.16 -3.08
C LEU A 139 7.88 -8.87 -3.71
N GLU A 140 7.83 -7.76 -2.96
CA GLU A 140 8.33 -6.45 -3.41
C GLU A 140 9.87 -6.41 -3.53
N ASP A 141 10.59 -7.30 -2.86
CA ASP A 141 12.03 -7.50 -3.04
C ASP A 141 12.34 -8.43 -4.23
N ALA A 142 11.81 -8.08 -5.41
CA ALA A 142 11.83 -8.91 -6.61
C ALA A 142 13.25 -9.34 -7.06
N VAL A 143 14.27 -8.51 -6.82
CA VAL A 143 15.67 -8.76 -7.20
C VAL A 143 16.29 -9.95 -6.45
N ASN A 144 15.75 -10.28 -5.28
CA ASN A 144 16.25 -11.35 -4.43
C ASN A 144 15.55 -12.70 -4.65
N TRP A 145 14.68 -12.80 -5.66
CA TRP A 145 14.10 -14.07 -6.07
C TRP A 145 14.96 -14.80 -7.08
N GLU A 146 14.98 -16.12 -6.97
CA GLU A 146 15.62 -17.02 -7.92
C GLU A 146 14.59 -17.99 -8.47
N TYR A 147 14.51 -18.06 -9.81
CA TYR A 147 13.56 -18.89 -10.54
C TYR A 147 14.27 -20.01 -11.29
N ASP A 148 13.64 -21.17 -11.36
CA ASP A 148 14.15 -22.34 -12.09
C ASP A 148 13.99 -22.24 -13.62
N GLY A 149 13.36 -21.16 -14.10
CA GLY A 149 13.05 -20.94 -15.51
C GLY A 149 11.87 -21.77 -16.03
N VAL A 150 11.19 -22.52 -15.16
CA VAL A 150 10.07 -23.40 -15.51
C VAL A 150 8.80 -22.91 -14.82
N ASN A 151 8.68 -23.16 -13.51
CA ASN A 151 7.46 -22.85 -12.76
C ASN A 151 7.67 -22.68 -11.25
N LYS A 152 8.92 -22.65 -10.78
CA LYS A 152 9.22 -22.47 -9.35
C LYS A 152 10.19 -21.33 -9.14
N GLY A 153 10.01 -20.63 -8.04
CA GLY A 153 10.97 -19.66 -7.55
C GLY A 153 11.02 -19.65 -6.03
N TYR A 154 12.15 -19.20 -5.49
CA TYR A 154 12.34 -19.05 -4.05
C TYR A 154 13.03 -17.72 -3.73
N TYR A 155 12.80 -17.22 -2.52
CA TYR A 155 13.40 -15.99 -2.04
C TYR A 155 14.76 -16.28 -1.41
N LYS A 156 15.87 -15.79 -2.01
CA LYS A 156 17.24 -16.14 -1.58
C LYS A 156 17.52 -15.86 -0.09
N PRO A 157 17.10 -14.71 0.50
CA PRO A 157 17.37 -14.44 1.92
C PRO A 157 16.63 -15.36 2.90
N ASP A 158 15.50 -15.93 2.50
CA ASP A 158 14.71 -16.87 3.32
C ASP A 158 14.06 -17.93 2.40
N PRO A 159 14.81 -18.98 1.98
CA PRO A 159 14.34 -19.97 0.99
C PRO A 159 13.13 -20.80 1.41
N ALA A 160 12.66 -20.66 2.66
CA ALA A 160 11.39 -21.22 3.10
C ALA A 160 10.21 -20.62 2.31
N TYR A 161 10.33 -19.38 1.85
CA TYR A 161 9.36 -18.70 1.00
C TYR A 161 9.60 -19.05 -0.47
N SER A 162 8.55 -19.60 -1.10
CA SER A 162 8.60 -19.99 -2.52
C SER A 162 7.29 -19.73 -3.24
N ILE A 163 7.39 -19.64 -4.57
CA ILE A 163 6.27 -19.56 -5.51
C ILE A 163 6.33 -20.79 -6.40
N GLU A 164 5.17 -21.38 -6.64
CA GLU A 164 4.97 -22.40 -7.67
C GLU A 164 3.81 -21.99 -8.57
N THR A 165 4.04 -21.95 -9.88
CA THR A 165 3.03 -21.57 -10.87
C THR A 165 2.45 -22.81 -11.55
N GLU A 166 1.13 -22.79 -11.77
CA GLU A 166 0.41 -23.85 -12.46
C GLU A 166 -0.56 -23.26 -13.48
N SER A 167 -0.49 -23.72 -14.73
CA SER A 167 -1.44 -23.28 -15.76
C SER A 167 -2.75 -24.04 -15.67
N ILE A 168 -3.86 -23.30 -15.54
CA ILE A 168 -5.19 -23.87 -15.66
C ILE A 168 -5.53 -23.99 -17.15
N LYS A 169 -5.82 -25.22 -17.61
CA LYS A 169 -6.10 -25.52 -19.03
C LYS A 169 -7.47 -25.02 -19.53
N GLU A 170 -8.32 -24.47 -18.66
CA GLU A 170 -9.68 -24.07 -18.99
C GLU A 170 -9.78 -22.59 -19.34
N GLY A 171 -9.78 -22.31 -20.64
CA GLY A 171 -10.10 -21.00 -21.21
C GLY A 171 -11.62 -20.79 -21.27
N GLY A 172 -12.18 -20.17 -20.24
CA GLY A 172 -13.53 -19.61 -20.29
C GLY A 172 -13.54 -18.24 -20.96
N THR A 173 -14.64 -17.88 -21.63
CA THR A 173 -14.96 -16.47 -21.90
C THR A 173 -14.98 -15.73 -20.58
N GLY A 174 -14.18 -14.69 -20.46
CA GLY A 174 -14.10 -13.96 -19.22
C GLY A 174 -15.34 -13.12 -18.96
N ASN A 175 -15.63 -12.83 -17.69
CA ASN A 175 -16.79 -12.01 -17.31
C ASN A 175 -16.55 -10.51 -17.57
N TYR A 176 -15.31 -10.10 -17.82
CA TYR A 176 -14.94 -8.69 -17.98
C TYR A 176 -14.56 -8.35 -19.42
N TRP A 177 -14.80 -7.11 -19.84
CA TRP A 177 -14.51 -6.65 -21.21
C TRP A 177 -13.06 -6.93 -21.62
N TRP A 178 -12.10 -6.73 -20.70
CA TRP A 178 -10.68 -6.90 -20.98
C TRP A 178 -10.27 -8.37 -21.16
N GLN A 179 -11.12 -9.32 -20.76
CA GLN A 179 -10.90 -10.75 -21.02
C GLN A 179 -11.41 -11.20 -22.39
N ASN A 180 -12.14 -10.33 -23.10
CA ASN A 180 -12.77 -10.63 -24.38
C ASN A 180 -12.27 -9.73 -25.51
N ILE A 181 -11.03 -9.25 -25.40
CA ILE A 181 -10.38 -8.44 -26.44
C ILE A 181 -10.11 -9.34 -27.66
N GLU A 182 -10.40 -8.83 -28.86
CA GLU A 182 -10.30 -9.59 -30.12
C GLU A 182 -8.89 -10.13 -30.42
N TYR A 183 -7.85 -9.42 -29.97
CA TYR A 183 -6.46 -9.74 -30.27
C TYR A 183 -5.96 -11.03 -29.62
N GLN A 184 -6.24 -11.19 -28.31
CA GLN A 184 -5.79 -12.34 -27.55
C GLN A 184 -6.72 -12.54 -26.35
N LYS A 185 -7.15 -13.79 -26.15
CA LYS A 185 -7.80 -14.21 -24.90
C LYS A 185 -6.74 -14.43 -23.83
N PRO A 186 -6.91 -13.89 -22.61
CA PRO A 186 -5.97 -14.16 -21.54
C PRO A 186 -6.07 -15.61 -21.07
N VAL A 187 -4.96 -16.13 -20.59
CA VAL A 187 -4.89 -17.40 -19.87
C VAL A 187 -4.89 -17.13 -18.38
N ARG A 188 -5.50 -18.04 -17.62
CA ARG A 188 -5.47 -18.00 -16.15
C ARG A 188 -4.49 -19.05 -15.64
N ASP A 189 -3.53 -18.58 -14.86
CA ASP A 189 -2.59 -19.41 -14.10
C ASP A 189 -2.87 -19.24 -12.60
N GLU A 190 -2.36 -20.16 -11.79
CA GLU A 190 -2.39 -20.10 -10.33
C GLU A 190 -0.98 -19.96 -9.78
N TYR A 191 -0.78 -18.95 -8.93
CA TYR A 191 0.45 -18.75 -8.18
C TYR A 191 0.23 -19.26 -6.77
N LYS A 192 0.91 -20.34 -6.41
CA LYS A 192 0.88 -20.94 -5.07
C LYS A 192 2.02 -20.36 -4.25
N LEU A 193 1.68 -19.53 -3.28
CA LEU A 193 2.63 -18.94 -2.33
C LEU A 193 2.82 -19.90 -1.16
N LYS A 194 4.05 -20.35 -0.96
CA LYS A 194 4.40 -21.44 -0.06
C LYS A 194 5.38 -21.00 1.01
N TYR A 195 5.18 -21.47 2.24
CA TYR A 195 6.14 -21.36 3.33
C TYR A 195 6.47 -22.76 3.86
N ASN A 196 7.76 -23.12 3.90
CA ASN A 196 8.22 -24.47 4.25
C ASN A 196 7.47 -25.57 3.46
N ASN A 197 7.33 -25.37 2.15
CA ASN A 197 6.58 -26.22 1.22
C ASN A 197 5.06 -26.35 1.46
N GLN A 198 4.50 -25.73 2.50
CA GLN A 198 3.06 -25.64 2.70
C GLN A 198 2.49 -24.49 1.88
N ILE A 199 1.43 -24.75 1.10
CA ILE A 199 0.68 -23.70 0.40
C ILE A 199 -0.05 -22.86 1.45
N LEU A 200 0.29 -21.57 1.53
CA LEU A 200 -0.42 -20.62 2.38
C LEU A 200 -1.64 -20.05 1.67
N ILE A 201 -1.48 -19.74 0.38
CA ILE A 201 -2.52 -19.18 -0.46
C ILE A 201 -2.24 -19.47 -1.94
N THR A 202 -3.31 -19.55 -2.73
CA THR A 202 -3.26 -19.62 -4.19
C THR A 202 -3.87 -18.34 -4.75
N VAL A 203 -3.14 -17.63 -5.60
CA VAL A 203 -3.58 -16.36 -6.21
C VAL A 203 -3.80 -16.56 -7.71
N PRO A 204 -4.97 -16.21 -8.25
CA PRO A 204 -5.19 -16.25 -9.69
C PRO A 204 -4.39 -15.16 -10.40
N VAL A 205 -3.68 -15.56 -11.45
CA VAL A 205 -2.88 -14.68 -12.30
C VAL A 205 -3.37 -14.78 -13.74
N ILE A 206 -3.42 -13.63 -14.40
CA ILE A 206 -3.89 -13.47 -15.76
C ILE A 206 -2.71 -13.13 -16.65
N SER A 207 -2.58 -13.83 -17.78
CA SER A 207 -1.53 -13.62 -18.76
C SER A 207 -2.08 -13.47 -20.18
N PHE A 208 -1.76 -12.35 -20.81
CA PHE A 208 -1.79 -12.20 -22.26
C PHE A 208 -0.42 -12.63 -22.80
N ARG A 209 -0.28 -13.92 -23.14
CA ARG A 209 1.01 -14.56 -23.44
C ARG A 209 1.71 -13.94 -24.66
N ASP A 210 0.95 -13.55 -25.68
CA ASP A 210 1.50 -12.99 -26.92
C ASP A 210 1.87 -11.52 -26.69
N GLU A 211 1.16 -10.85 -25.78
CA GLU A 211 1.48 -9.51 -25.32
C GLU A 211 2.66 -9.47 -24.33
N GLY A 212 3.00 -10.60 -23.70
CA GLY A 212 3.97 -10.63 -22.61
C GLY A 212 3.50 -9.82 -21.39
N LEU A 213 2.18 -9.75 -21.18
CA LEU A 213 1.57 -9.01 -20.08
C LEU A 213 0.96 -9.99 -19.07
N THR A 214 1.53 -10.03 -17.87
CA THR A 214 1.08 -10.88 -16.76
C THR A 214 0.81 -10.03 -15.52
N PHE A 215 -0.27 -10.32 -14.80
CA PHE A 215 -0.66 -9.61 -13.57
C PHE A 215 -1.63 -10.47 -12.73
N PRO A 216 -1.64 -10.33 -11.39
CA PRO A 216 -2.65 -10.98 -10.56
C PRO A 216 -4.03 -10.40 -10.82
N LEU A 217 -5.09 -11.17 -10.58
CA LEU A 217 -6.45 -10.67 -10.74
C LEU A 217 -6.63 -9.40 -9.87
N PRO A 218 -7.01 -8.25 -10.48
CA PRO A 218 -7.20 -7.02 -9.74
C PRO A 218 -8.41 -7.12 -8.80
N ASP A 219 -8.43 -6.28 -7.78
CA ASP A 219 -9.64 -6.03 -6.99
C ASP A 219 -10.71 -5.41 -7.89
N ILE A 220 -11.97 -5.77 -7.62
CA ILE A 220 -13.11 -5.34 -8.43
C ILE A 220 -14.13 -4.66 -7.53
N ASP A 221 -14.38 -3.38 -7.78
CA ASP A 221 -15.42 -2.60 -7.12
C ASP A 221 -16.54 -2.30 -8.12
N THR A 222 -17.70 -2.94 -7.95
CA THR A 222 -18.87 -2.70 -8.79
C THR A 222 -19.70 -1.52 -8.27
N LEU A 223 -19.63 -0.38 -8.95
CA LEU A 223 -20.35 0.83 -8.56
C LEU A 223 -21.85 0.71 -8.84
N SER A 224 -22.21 0.25 -10.04
CA SER A 224 -23.59 -0.05 -10.45
C SER A 224 -23.61 -1.12 -11.55
N TYR A 225 -24.77 -1.73 -11.77
CA TYR A 225 -25.00 -2.75 -12.78
C TYR A 225 -26.50 -2.86 -13.11
N PRO A 226 -26.88 -3.54 -14.21
CA PRO A 226 -28.27 -3.69 -14.60
C PRO A 226 -29.10 -4.42 -13.54
N LYS A 227 -30.30 -3.91 -13.25
CA LYS A 227 -31.23 -4.50 -12.28
C LYS A 227 -30.67 -4.58 -10.85
N SER A 228 -29.74 -3.69 -10.49
CA SER A 228 -29.09 -3.71 -9.18
C SER A 228 -30.00 -3.32 -8.01
N GLY A 229 -31.16 -2.71 -8.26
CA GLY A 229 -32.05 -2.17 -7.22
C GLY A 229 -31.49 -0.94 -6.51
N LYS A 230 -30.37 -0.37 -6.99
CA LYS A 230 -29.73 0.82 -6.41
C LYS A 230 -30.46 2.10 -6.86
N LYS A 231 -30.23 3.20 -6.14
CA LYS A 231 -30.80 4.53 -6.45
C LYS A 231 -30.49 5.01 -7.88
N TYR A 232 -29.39 4.53 -8.48
CA TYR A 232 -29.04 4.76 -9.88
C TYR A 232 -28.64 3.43 -10.53
N GLU A 233 -29.54 2.85 -11.31
CA GLU A 233 -29.26 1.67 -12.12
C GLU A 233 -28.64 2.07 -13.45
N THR A 234 -27.73 1.25 -13.96
CA THR A 234 -27.06 1.43 -15.25
C THR A 234 -27.35 0.22 -16.14
N ASP A 235 -27.41 0.41 -17.45
CA ASP A 235 -27.58 -0.71 -18.38
C ASP A 235 -26.26 -1.45 -18.71
N PHE A 236 -25.18 -1.08 -18.03
CA PHE A 236 -23.83 -1.64 -18.16
C PHE A 236 -23.22 -1.89 -16.77
N TYR A 237 -22.11 -2.64 -16.70
CA TYR A 237 -21.39 -2.88 -15.45
C TYR A 237 -20.37 -1.76 -15.22
N ALA A 238 -20.60 -0.96 -14.19
CA ALA A 238 -19.68 0.07 -13.75
C ALA A 238 -18.63 -0.52 -12.80
N ASP A 239 -17.82 -1.44 -13.32
CA ASP A 239 -16.74 -2.12 -12.58
C ASP A 239 -15.44 -1.31 -12.60
N ILE A 240 -14.82 -1.18 -11.43
CA ILE A 240 -13.50 -0.58 -11.27
C ILE A 240 -12.49 -1.68 -10.94
N PHE A 241 -11.44 -1.77 -11.75
CA PHE A 241 -10.35 -2.74 -11.56
C PHE A 241 -9.15 -2.04 -10.94
N SER A 242 -8.65 -2.54 -9.80
CA SER A 242 -7.60 -1.86 -9.07
C SER A 242 -6.64 -2.77 -8.31
N PHE A 243 -5.48 -2.21 -7.96
CA PHE A 243 -4.56 -2.77 -6.97
C PHE A 243 -4.42 -1.79 -5.81
N MET A 244 -4.36 -2.29 -4.58
CA MET A 244 -4.18 -1.47 -3.38
C MET A 244 -2.82 -1.74 -2.76
N LYS A 245 -2.00 -0.70 -2.58
CA LYS A 245 -0.68 -0.82 -1.93
C LYS A 245 -0.81 -1.45 -0.54
N GLY A 246 0.18 -2.25 -0.16
CA GLY A 246 0.18 -2.99 1.10
C GLY A 246 -0.81 -4.16 1.13
N THR A 247 -1.25 -4.65 -0.03
CA THR A 247 -2.01 -5.91 -0.15
C THR A 247 -1.20 -6.94 -0.91
N LEU A 248 -1.50 -8.23 -0.66
CA LEU A 248 -0.84 -9.33 -1.35
C LEU A 248 -0.97 -9.25 -2.88
N SER A 249 -2.14 -8.86 -3.40
CA SER A 249 -2.35 -8.72 -4.85
C SER A 249 -1.44 -7.65 -5.44
N TYR A 250 -1.27 -6.51 -4.76
CA TYR A 250 -0.34 -5.46 -5.19
C TYR A 250 1.12 -5.92 -5.10
N SER A 251 1.54 -6.56 -4.01
CA SER A 251 2.93 -7.02 -3.87
C SER A 251 3.26 -8.10 -4.90
N LEU A 252 2.32 -8.99 -5.23
CA LEU A 252 2.48 -9.96 -6.32
C LEU A 252 2.50 -9.27 -7.70
N PHE A 253 1.67 -8.25 -7.91
CA PHE A 253 1.73 -7.42 -9.11
C PHE A 253 3.11 -6.79 -9.27
N TYR A 254 3.62 -6.12 -8.23
CA TYR A 254 4.96 -5.55 -8.18
C TYR A 254 6.02 -6.59 -8.53
N HIS A 255 5.94 -7.77 -7.90
CA HIS A 255 6.85 -8.88 -8.12
C HIS A 255 6.91 -9.29 -9.59
N ILE A 256 5.75 -9.58 -10.19
CA ILE A 256 5.62 -9.99 -11.60
C ILE A 256 6.17 -8.91 -12.53
N ARG A 257 5.89 -7.63 -12.23
CA ARG A 257 6.44 -6.52 -13.02
C ARG A 257 7.96 -6.47 -12.94
N GLY A 258 8.53 -6.68 -11.75
CA GLY A 258 9.97 -6.73 -11.51
C GLY A 258 10.69 -7.84 -12.28
N LEU A 259 10.07 -9.01 -12.46
CA LEU A 259 10.64 -10.11 -13.26
C LEU A 259 10.85 -9.75 -14.73
N HIS A 260 10.07 -8.80 -15.25
CA HIS A 260 10.13 -8.34 -16.63
C HIS A 260 10.88 -7.01 -16.78
N THR A 261 11.41 -6.45 -15.69
CA THR A 261 12.19 -5.23 -15.70
C THR A 261 13.65 -5.55 -16.04
N MET A 262 14.26 -4.75 -16.93
CA MET A 262 15.67 -4.92 -17.27
C MET A 262 16.57 -4.63 -16.07
N PRO A 263 17.71 -5.33 -15.92
CA PRO A 263 18.69 -5.01 -14.87
C PRO A 263 19.07 -3.52 -14.89
N GLY A 264 19.09 -2.90 -13.70
CA GLY A 264 19.45 -1.50 -13.52
C GLY A 264 18.37 -0.47 -13.90
N HIS A 265 17.14 -0.90 -14.20
CA HIS A 265 16.00 -0.02 -14.45
C HIS A 265 14.98 -0.10 -13.32
N ASP A 266 14.26 1.01 -13.11
CA ASP A 266 13.13 1.06 -12.20
C ASP A 266 11.98 0.19 -12.72
N ILE A 267 11.27 -0.47 -11.78
CA ILE A 267 10.12 -1.30 -12.11
C ILE A 267 8.98 -0.41 -12.61
N ASP A 268 8.49 -0.69 -13.83
CA ASP A 268 7.40 0.08 -14.42
C ASP A 268 6.04 -0.39 -13.89
N LEU A 269 5.52 0.40 -12.95
CA LEU A 269 4.19 0.27 -12.35
C LEU A 269 3.19 1.28 -12.92
N LYS A 270 3.52 1.99 -14.00
CA LYS A 270 2.66 3.04 -14.57
C LYS A 270 1.36 2.46 -15.11
N MET A 271 0.31 3.27 -14.98
CA MET A 271 -1.00 3.01 -15.56
C MET A 271 -1.23 3.94 -16.76
N PRO A 272 -2.01 3.53 -17.80
CA PRO A 272 -2.71 2.25 -17.91
C PRO A 272 -1.71 1.08 -18.02
N LEU A 273 -2.04 -0.06 -17.42
CA LEU A 273 -1.20 -1.25 -17.41
C LEU A 273 -1.00 -1.76 -18.84
N HIS A 274 0.26 -1.99 -19.18
CA HIS A 274 0.68 -2.46 -20.50
C HIS A 274 1.98 -3.26 -20.41
N THR A 275 2.36 -3.92 -21.51
CA THR A 275 3.61 -4.69 -21.60
C THR A 275 4.85 -3.78 -21.50
N GLN A 276 5.93 -4.27 -20.87
CA GLN A 276 7.19 -3.53 -20.68
C GLN A 276 8.20 -3.76 -21.81
N THR A 277 8.03 -4.85 -22.55
CA THR A 277 9.10 -5.40 -23.39
C THR A 277 8.97 -5.00 -24.86
N LYS A 278 7.81 -4.50 -25.27
CA LYS A 278 7.51 -4.13 -26.65
C LYS A 278 6.46 -2.99 -26.72
N PRO A 279 6.26 -2.35 -27.88
CA PRO A 279 5.17 -1.40 -28.07
C PRO A 279 3.82 -2.03 -27.72
N PRO A 280 2.99 -1.39 -26.88
CA PRO A 280 1.82 -2.02 -26.31
C PRO A 280 0.63 -2.05 -27.29
N ILE A 281 0.03 -3.23 -27.44
CA ILE A 281 -1.24 -3.46 -28.15
C ILE A 281 -2.39 -3.41 -27.15
N ILE A 282 -2.21 -4.02 -25.98
CA ILE A 282 -3.21 -4.04 -24.91
C ILE A 282 -2.86 -2.98 -23.87
N LYS A 283 -3.84 -2.12 -23.55
CA LYS A 283 -3.77 -1.12 -22.48
C LYS A 283 -4.96 -1.30 -21.55
N LEU A 284 -4.70 -1.48 -20.27
CA LEU A 284 -5.71 -1.74 -19.25
C LEU A 284 -5.76 -0.54 -18.29
N PRO A 285 -6.87 0.23 -18.26
CA PRO A 285 -7.01 1.41 -17.40
C PRO A 285 -7.28 1.03 -15.93
N PHE A 286 -6.47 0.13 -15.38
CA PHE A 286 -6.53 -0.27 -13.98
C PHE A 286 -5.99 0.84 -13.09
N LEU A 287 -6.41 0.84 -11.82
CA LEU A 287 -6.06 1.86 -10.84
C LEU A 287 -5.10 1.32 -9.79
N ILE A 288 -4.27 2.20 -9.22
CA ILE A 288 -3.47 1.91 -8.02
C ILE A 288 -3.90 2.88 -6.92
N PHE A 289 -4.33 2.32 -5.78
CA PHE A 289 -4.67 3.10 -4.59
C PHE A 289 -3.57 2.99 -3.54
N ASN A 290 -3.24 4.10 -2.88
CA ASN A 290 -2.26 4.11 -1.80
C ASN A 290 -2.89 3.75 -0.46
N THR A 291 -4.14 4.16 -0.23
CA THR A 291 -4.85 3.91 1.03
C THR A 291 -6.32 3.52 0.82
N LYS A 292 -6.88 2.82 1.81
CA LYS A 292 -8.32 2.49 1.83
C LYS A 292 -9.18 3.75 1.87
N GLN A 293 -8.77 4.78 2.61
CA GLN A 293 -9.51 6.04 2.74
C GLN A 293 -9.58 6.79 1.40
N GLU A 294 -8.45 6.88 0.69
CA GLU A 294 -8.37 7.43 -0.67
C GLU A 294 -9.31 6.67 -1.61
N LYS A 295 -9.22 5.33 -1.63
CA LYS A 295 -10.09 4.48 -2.45
C LYS A 295 -11.57 4.76 -2.21
N VAL A 296 -12.00 4.73 -0.95
CA VAL A 296 -13.40 5.01 -0.58
C VAL A 296 -13.85 6.41 -1.01
N LYS A 297 -12.99 7.42 -0.86
CA LYS A 297 -13.30 8.79 -1.28
C LYS A 297 -13.53 8.87 -2.78
N ILE A 298 -12.60 8.32 -3.57
CA ILE A 298 -12.67 8.41 -5.04
C ILE A 298 -13.86 7.61 -5.59
N LEU A 299 -14.09 6.38 -5.11
CA LEU A 299 -15.24 5.58 -5.54
C LEU A 299 -16.58 6.27 -5.23
N LYS A 300 -16.68 6.99 -4.10
CA LYS A 300 -17.87 7.81 -3.79
C LYS A 300 -18.08 8.94 -4.79
N THR A 301 -17.01 9.63 -5.20
CA THR A 301 -17.10 10.68 -6.22
C THR A 301 -17.50 10.09 -7.57
N MET A 302 -16.92 8.95 -7.97
CA MET A 302 -17.32 8.26 -9.21
C MET A 302 -18.81 7.90 -9.23
N ILE A 303 -19.36 7.40 -8.12
CA ILE A 303 -20.79 7.10 -8.00
C ILE A 303 -21.65 8.35 -8.22
N GLN A 304 -21.22 9.53 -7.75
CA GLN A 304 -21.94 10.78 -7.95
C GLN A 304 -21.92 11.24 -9.41
N ASP A 305 -20.85 10.93 -10.13
CA ASP A 305 -20.66 11.32 -11.53
C ASP A 305 -21.14 10.26 -12.54
N LEU A 306 -21.58 9.09 -12.09
CA LEU A 306 -22.17 8.05 -12.95
C LEU A 306 -23.27 8.59 -13.88
N PRO A 307 -24.20 9.46 -13.45
CA PRO A 307 -25.22 10.02 -14.34
C PRO A 307 -24.65 10.90 -15.46
N VAL A 308 -23.46 11.47 -15.27
CA VAL A 308 -22.77 12.27 -16.30
C VAL A 308 -22.20 11.34 -17.37
N PHE A 309 -21.56 10.24 -16.95
CA PHE A 309 -21.08 9.22 -17.88
C PHE A 309 -22.23 8.61 -18.69
N ASP A 310 -23.31 8.22 -18.02
CA ASP A 310 -24.43 7.54 -18.65
C ASP A 310 -25.12 8.42 -19.72
N LYS A 311 -25.30 9.72 -19.44
CA LYS A 311 -25.84 10.66 -20.43
C LYS A 311 -24.95 10.88 -21.65
N THR A 312 -23.64 10.80 -21.48
CA THR A 312 -22.67 11.10 -22.56
C THR A 312 -22.28 9.86 -23.36
N CYS A 313 -22.31 8.68 -22.75
CA CYS A 313 -21.79 7.43 -23.31
C CYS A 313 -22.78 6.24 -23.29
N GLY A 314 -23.85 6.29 -22.49
CA GLY A 314 -24.78 5.17 -22.25
C GLY A 314 -25.95 5.04 -23.24
N SER A 315 -26.26 6.06 -24.04
CA SER A 315 -27.48 6.13 -24.86
C SER A 315 -27.55 5.23 -26.12
N GLN A 316 -26.69 4.22 -26.25
CA GLN A 316 -26.63 3.34 -27.43
C GLN A 316 -26.93 1.85 -27.16
N TYR A 317 -27.18 1.46 -25.91
CA TYR A 317 -27.48 0.07 -25.55
C TYR A 317 -28.97 -0.08 -25.19
N ASP A 318 -29.65 -1.04 -25.83
CA ASP A 318 -31.02 -1.42 -25.47
C ASP A 318 -30.96 -2.66 -24.56
N PRO A 319 -31.27 -2.54 -23.26
CA PRO A 319 -31.22 -3.66 -22.32
C PRO A 319 -32.21 -4.79 -22.62
N ASN A 320 -33.13 -4.61 -23.59
CA ASN A 320 -34.05 -5.65 -24.05
C ASN A 320 -33.46 -6.56 -25.15
N HIS A 321 -32.27 -6.23 -25.67
CA HIS A 321 -31.47 -7.09 -26.53
C HIS A 321 -30.14 -7.37 -25.82
N ASP A 322 -29.96 -8.60 -25.31
CA ASP A 322 -28.75 -9.04 -24.61
C ASP A 322 -27.56 -9.20 -25.59
N ASP A 323 -27.10 -8.07 -26.11
CA ASP A 323 -25.91 -7.98 -26.96
C ASP A 323 -24.69 -7.81 -26.04
N VAL A 324 -24.15 -8.95 -25.62
CA VAL A 324 -22.98 -9.05 -24.73
C VAL A 324 -21.80 -8.22 -25.26
N GLN A 325 -21.59 -8.16 -26.57
CA GLN A 325 -20.50 -7.39 -27.17
C GLN A 325 -20.71 -5.89 -27.00
N LYS A 326 -21.92 -5.39 -27.27
CA LYS A 326 -22.23 -3.97 -27.04
C LYS A 326 -22.10 -3.58 -25.57
N ARG A 327 -22.55 -4.44 -24.65
CA ARG A 327 -22.37 -4.21 -23.21
C ARG A 327 -20.89 -4.09 -22.85
N MET A 328 -20.06 -5.05 -23.29
CA MET A 328 -18.62 -5.04 -23.02
C MET A 328 -17.92 -3.78 -23.57
N GLU A 329 -18.37 -3.24 -24.71
CA GLU A 329 -17.85 -1.96 -25.22
C GLU A 329 -18.23 -0.77 -24.33
N VAL A 330 -19.41 -0.76 -23.71
CA VAL A 330 -19.78 0.26 -22.72
C VAL A 330 -18.97 0.11 -21.43
N ASP A 331 -18.80 -1.13 -20.92
CA ASP A 331 -17.97 -1.42 -19.74
C ASP A 331 -16.52 -0.94 -19.93
N LYS A 332 -15.99 -1.12 -21.16
CA LYS A 332 -14.67 -0.62 -21.57
C LYS A 332 -14.61 0.90 -21.59
N LYS A 333 -15.60 1.57 -22.19
CA LYS A 333 -15.69 3.04 -22.19
C LYS A 333 -15.76 3.60 -20.77
N PHE A 334 -16.52 2.94 -19.90
CA PHE A 334 -16.62 3.31 -18.49
C PHE A 334 -15.26 3.22 -17.78
N SER A 335 -14.54 2.11 -17.97
CA SER A 335 -13.22 1.92 -17.35
C SER A 335 -12.24 3.03 -17.75
N TRP A 336 -12.23 3.43 -19.04
CA TRP A 336 -11.41 4.54 -19.53
C TRP A 336 -11.87 5.91 -19.03
N TRP A 337 -13.18 6.15 -18.95
CA TRP A 337 -13.72 7.38 -18.39
C TRP A 337 -13.32 7.54 -16.92
N ALA A 338 -13.46 6.48 -16.13
CA ALA A 338 -13.09 6.48 -14.71
C ALA A 338 -11.58 6.75 -14.53
N PHE A 339 -10.74 6.13 -15.36
CA PHE A 339 -9.29 6.37 -15.35
C PHE A 339 -8.94 7.83 -15.69
N ASN A 340 -9.52 8.38 -16.76
CA ASN A 340 -9.15 9.70 -17.26
C ASN A 340 -9.64 10.87 -16.39
N ASN A 341 -10.75 10.71 -15.67
CA ASN A 341 -11.36 11.82 -14.92
C ASN A 341 -10.93 11.88 -13.45
N PHE A 342 -10.38 10.80 -12.88
CA PHE A 342 -10.14 10.72 -11.44
C PHE A 342 -8.68 10.43 -11.05
N PHE A 343 -7.79 10.15 -12.01
CA PHE A 343 -6.43 9.67 -11.71
C PHE A 343 -5.31 10.22 -12.60
N ILE A 344 -5.59 11.07 -13.60
CA ILE A 344 -4.56 11.77 -14.38
C ILE A 344 -3.93 12.90 -13.57
#